data_AF-A0A6A6UG32-F1
#
_entry.id   AF-A0A6A6UG32-F1
#
_cell.length_a   1.000
_cell.length_b   1.000
_cell.length_c   1.000
_cell.angle_alpha   90.00
_cell.angle_beta   90.00
_cell.angle_gamma   90.00
#
_symmetry.space_group_name_H-M   'P 1'
#
loop_
_entity.id
_entity.type
_entity.pdbx_description
1 polymer ?
#
loop_
_entity_poly.entity_id
_entity_poly.type
_entity_poly.pdbx_seq_one_letter_code
_entity_poly.pdbx_strand_id
1 'polypeptide(L)'
;MQFKTLFLTLIPAAMAHFHLTYPLWRADSLALATNNQSISQWFYPCAGIGQETSANNRTAWPLDGGSVVWNSSHPDALTTINLGLGAAVTTFNISLIPMYNETGAGQTCLSKVGQSKLSPLNITDGTQASIQVITISSTGAALYNCADIVFRKNATVLDSGSCKNDTGVSGSAIVNANAGNSSEGSGSSGNSTTKGSGAIKGSVPVAALFAAVGAGMYASL
;
A
#
# COMPACT_ATOMS: atom_id res chain seq x y z
N MET A 1 -33.10 -41.75 -12.27
CA MET A 1 -31.74 -41.22 -12.00
C MET A 1 -31.86 -39.72 -11.80
N GLN A 2 -31.52 -39.18 -10.62
CA GLN A 2 -31.54 -37.74 -10.38
C GLN A 2 -30.12 -37.19 -10.49
N PHE A 3 -29.83 -36.45 -11.57
CA PHE A 3 -28.59 -35.69 -11.67
C PHE A 3 -28.69 -34.44 -10.79
N LYS A 4 -27.86 -34.38 -9.75
CA LYS A 4 -27.82 -33.27 -8.80
C LYS A 4 -26.84 -32.22 -9.32
N THR A 5 -27.34 -31.27 -10.11
CA THR A 5 -26.53 -30.21 -10.73
C THR A 5 -25.83 -29.37 -9.66
N LEU A 6 -24.50 -29.46 -9.59
CA LEU A 6 -23.69 -28.67 -8.67
C LEU A 6 -23.46 -27.28 -9.28
N PHE A 7 -24.19 -26.27 -8.81
CA PHE A 7 -23.91 -24.88 -9.17
C PHE A 7 -22.64 -24.40 -8.48
N LEU A 8 -21.56 -24.28 -9.25
CA LEU A 8 -20.32 -23.64 -8.80
C LEU A 8 -20.52 -22.11 -8.85
N THR A 9 -20.81 -21.50 -7.71
CA THR A 9 -20.95 -20.04 -7.60
C THR A 9 -19.57 -19.38 -7.73
N LEU A 10 -19.30 -18.78 -8.88
CA LEU A 10 -18.11 -17.97 -9.10
C LEU A 10 -18.22 -16.68 -8.27
N ILE A 11 -17.60 -16.67 -7.10
CA ILE A 11 -17.49 -15.44 -6.29
C ILE A 11 -16.59 -14.47 -7.07
N PRO A 12 -17.06 -13.27 -7.44
CA PRO A 12 -16.20 -12.29 -8.08
C PRO A 12 -15.11 -11.89 -7.09
N ALA A 13 -13.84 -12.05 -7.49
CA ALA A 13 -12.75 -11.43 -6.76
C ALA A 13 -12.94 -9.92 -6.84
N ALA A 14 -13.44 -9.31 -5.76
CA ALA A 14 -13.46 -7.86 -5.62
C ALA A 14 -12.01 -7.39 -5.61
N MET A 15 -11.57 -6.85 -6.75
CA MET A 15 -10.23 -6.32 -6.90
C MET A 15 -10.24 -4.91 -6.32
N ALA A 16 -9.46 -4.70 -5.26
CA ALA A 16 -9.17 -3.36 -4.79
C ALA A 16 -8.63 -2.53 -5.96
N HIS A 17 -8.95 -1.25 -5.95
CA HIS A 17 -8.26 -0.26 -6.74
C HIS A 17 -7.98 0.92 -5.81
N PHE A 18 -6.95 1.69 -6.10
CA PHE A 18 -6.65 2.89 -5.31
C PHE A 18 -6.34 4.09 -6.19
N HIS A 19 -6.75 5.28 -5.74
CA HIS A 19 -6.35 6.54 -6.34
C HIS A 19 -5.15 7.10 -5.57
N LEU A 20 -4.06 7.41 -6.26
CA LEU A 20 -2.93 8.15 -5.68
C LEU A 20 -3.15 9.65 -5.97
N THR A 21 -3.57 10.40 -4.96
CA THR A 21 -3.99 11.80 -5.11
C THR A 21 -2.87 12.80 -4.85
N TYR A 22 -1.92 12.46 -3.95
CA TYR A 22 -0.72 13.27 -3.72
C TYR A 22 0.49 12.37 -3.36
N PRO A 23 1.71 12.61 -3.89
CA PRO A 23 1.99 13.50 -5.02
C PRO A 23 1.21 13.04 -6.26
N LEU A 24 0.92 13.96 -7.18
CA LEU A 24 -0.01 13.66 -8.28
C LEU A 24 0.52 12.49 -9.13
N TRP A 25 -0.29 11.44 -9.27
CA TRP A 25 0.04 10.29 -10.10
C TRP A 25 0.22 10.66 -11.58
N ARG A 26 0.92 9.81 -12.32
CA ARG A 26 1.23 10.02 -13.74
C ARG A 26 -0.02 10.23 -14.60
N ALA A 27 -1.04 9.39 -14.41
CA ALA A 27 -2.38 9.53 -14.99
C ALA A 27 -3.38 8.66 -14.20
N ASP A 28 -4.68 8.84 -14.46
CA ASP A 28 -5.73 8.04 -13.85
C ASP A 28 -5.77 6.62 -14.45
N SER A 29 -5.22 5.67 -13.70
CA SER A 29 -5.14 4.27 -14.11
C SER A 29 -6.48 3.52 -14.04
N LEU A 30 -7.49 4.03 -13.33
CA LEU A 30 -8.84 3.43 -13.33
C LEU A 30 -9.62 3.91 -14.56
N ALA A 31 -9.57 5.21 -14.85
CA ALA A 31 -10.24 5.79 -16.02
C ALA A 31 -9.66 5.23 -17.33
N LEU A 32 -8.34 5.02 -17.42
CA LEU A 32 -7.69 4.48 -18.61
C LEU A 32 -7.90 2.96 -18.79
N ALA A 33 -7.98 2.18 -17.70
CA ALA A 33 -8.16 0.73 -17.78
C ALA A 33 -9.49 0.29 -18.43
N THR A 34 -10.50 1.15 -18.42
CA THR A 34 -11.81 0.87 -19.05
C THR A 34 -11.85 1.09 -20.57
N ASN A 35 -10.80 1.70 -21.15
CA ASN A 35 -10.79 2.19 -22.53
C ASN A 35 -9.87 1.38 -23.49
N ASN A 36 -9.62 0.10 -23.18
CA ASN A 36 -8.90 -0.87 -24.03
C ASN A 36 -7.44 -0.44 -24.39
N GLN A 37 -6.59 -0.29 -23.38
CA GLN A 37 -5.15 -0.07 -23.55
C GLN A 37 -4.32 -0.92 -22.58
N SER A 38 -3.01 -1.00 -22.83
CA SER A 38 -1.99 -1.63 -21.98
C SER A 38 -1.73 -0.91 -20.64
N ILE A 39 -2.79 -0.33 -20.05
CA ILE A 39 -2.79 0.44 -18.82
C ILE A 39 -3.72 -0.26 -17.83
N SER A 40 -3.18 -0.65 -16.68
CA SER A 40 -3.92 -1.35 -15.63
C SER A 40 -3.09 -1.33 -14.36
N GLN A 41 -3.71 -1.14 -13.19
CA GLN A 41 -2.99 -1.17 -11.91
C GLN A 41 -2.25 -2.49 -11.64
N TRP A 42 -2.61 -3.56 -12.34
CA TRP A 42 -1.91 -4.86 -12.35
C TRP A 42 -0.53 -4.83 -13.01
N PHE A 43 -0.23 -3.81 -13.83
CA PHE A 43 1.01 -3.73 -14.60
C PHE A 43 2.10 -2.98 -13.83
N TYR A 44 3.04 -3.74 -13.28
CA TYR A 44 4.28 -3.22 -12.72
C TYR A 44 5.09 -2.42 -13.78
N PRO A 45 5.76 -1.31 -13.44
CA PRO A 45 5.86 -0.70 -12.11
C PRO A 45 4.83 0.40 -11.80
N CYS A 46 4.10 0.90 -12.80
CA CYS A 46 3.37 2.18 -12.69
C CYS A 46 2.03 2.15 -13.43
N ALA A 47 1.27 1.07 -13.27
CA ALA A 47 0.07 0.75 -14.06
C ALA A 47 0.29 0.69 -15.59
N GLY A 48 1.53 0.49 -16.05
CA GLY A 48 1.92 0.65 -17.46
C GLY A 48 2.10 2.11 -17.93
N ILE A 49 1.93 3.10 -17.06
CA ILE A 49 1.98 4.54 -17.40
C ILE A 49 3.43 5.06 -17.39
N GLY A 50 3.89 5.59 -18.53
CA GLY A 50 5.21 6.21 -18.69
C GLY A 50 5.31 7.65 -18.17
N GLN A 51 6.54 8.14 -18.03
CA GLN A 51 6.88 9.44 -17.40
C GLN A 51 6.59 10.64 -18.29
N GLU A 52 6.44 10.42 -19.60
CA GLU A 52 6.05 11.43 -20.58
C GLU A 52 4.74 12.15 -20.23
N THR A 53 3.83 11.45 -19.53
CA THR A 53 2.56 12.01 -19.01
C THR A 53 2.76 13.11 -17.96
N SER A 54 3.87 13.08 -17.23
CA SER A 54 4.14 13.95 -16.06
C SER A 54 5.45 14.73 -16.18
N ALA A 55 6.13 14.65 -17.34
CA ALA A 55 7.44 15.27 -17.60
C ALA A 55 7.50 16.77 -17.26
N ASN A 56 6.41 17.52 -17.50
CA ASN A 56 6.30 18.96 -17.23
C ASN A 56 5.50 19.29 -15.95
N ASN A 57 5.00 18.29 -15.21
CA ASN A 57 4.11 18.46 -14.07
C ASN A 57 4.54 17.62 -12.86
N ARG A 58 5.86 17.53 -12.63
CA ARG A 58 6.42 16.83 -11.46
C ARG A 58 6.08 17.57 -10.17
N THR A 59 5.59 16.85 -9.15
CA THR A 59 5.23 17.45 -7.86
C THR A 59 6.49 17.92 -7.12
N ALA A 60 6.50 19.14 -6.58
CA ALA A 60 7.58 19.63 -5.74
C ALA A 60 7.59 18.90 -4.39
N TRP A 61 8.73 18.34 -3.98
CA TRP A 61 8.83 17.43 -2.84
C TRP A 61 9.91 17.87 -1.83
N PRO A 62 9.66 17.85 -0.51
CA PRO A 62 10.65 18.27 0.50
C PRO A 62 11.89 17.36 0.54
N LEU A 63 13.04 17.95 0.83
CA LEU A 63 14.31 17.21 0.98
C LEU A 63 14.34 16.27 2.19
N ASP A 64 13.53 16.55 3.22
CA ASP A 64 13.41 15.81 4.46
C ASP A 64 12.13 14.94 4.56
N GLY A 65 11.41 14.77 3.44
CA GLY A 65 10.25 13.88 3.31
C GLY A 65 8.93 14.62 3.11
N GLY A 66 8.14 14.16 2.14
CA GLY A 66 6.87 14.78 1.74
C GLY A 66 5.65 14.05 2.28
N SER A 67 4.46 14.44 1.80
CA SER A 67 3.21 13.75 2.11
C SER A 67 2.84 12.76 1.02
N VAL A 68 2.29 11.59 1.36
CA VAL A 68 1.63 10.71 0.39
C VAL A 68 0.18 10.52 0.81
N VAL A 69 -0.75 10.77 -0.11
CA VAL A 69 -2.19 10.63 0.06
C VAL A 69 -2.70 9.67 -1.00
N TRP A 70 -3.43 8.65 -0.57
CA TRP A 70 -4.12 7.72 -1.46
C TRP A 70 -5.48 7.35 -0.89
N ASN A 71 -6.39 6.90 -1.75
CA ASN A 71 -7.72 6.43 -1.36
C ASN A 71 -7.88 4.97 -1.78
N SER A 72 -8.12 4.08 -0.82
CA SER A 72 -8.33 2.63 -1.02
C SER A 72 -9.83 2.30 -1.01
N SER A 73 -10.28 1.49 -1.99
CA SER A 73 -11.66 0.98 -2.01
C SER A 73 -11.92 -0.24 -1.12
N HIS A 74 -10.90 -0.75 -0.42
CA HIS A 74 -10.96 -1.98 0.37
C HIS A 74 -10.77 -1.75 1.87
N PRO A 75 -11.32 -2.63 2.73
CA PRO A 75 -11.28 -2.47 4.19
C PRO A 75 -9.90 -2.72 4.82
N ASP A 76 -8.97 -3.31 4.07
CA ASP A 76 -7.58 -3.56 4.50
C ASP A 76 -6.63 -3.61 3.28
N ALA A 77 -5.38 -3.22 3.50
CA ALA A 77 -4.28 -3.40 2.56
C ALA A 77 -2.92 -3.36 3.28
N LEU A 78 -1.91 -4.01 2.70
CA LEU A 78 -0.51 -3.72 3.00
C LEU A 78 0.02 -2.75 1.94
N THR A 79 0.40 -1.54 2.36
CA THR A 79 0.88 -0.49 1.46
C THR A 79 2.41 -0.32 1.60
N THR A 80 3.12 -0.25 0.48
CA THR A 80 4.56 0.05 0.43
C THR A 80 4.79 1.31 -0.38
N ILE A 81 5.80 2.11 0.00
CA ILE A 81 6.16 3.35 -0.71
C ILE A 81 7.65 3.33 -1.01
N ASN A 82 7.98 3.34 -2.29
CA ASN A 82 9.33 3.20 -2.81
C ASN A 82 9.71 4.40 -3.68
N LEU A 83 11.00 4.67 -3.77
CA LEU A 83 11.61 5.77 -4.50
C LEU A 83 12.58 5.20 -5.54
N GLY A 84 12.56 5.79 -6.74
CA GLY A 84 13.64 5.68 -7.70
C GLY A 84 14.14 7.07 -8.07
N LEU A 85 15.46 7.25 -8.20
CA LEU A 85 16.08 8.54 -8.50
C LEU A 85 16.33 8.70 -10.00
N GLY A 86 16.24 9.94 -10.49
CA GLY A 86 16.46 10.33 -11.88
C GLY A 86 15.21 10.83 -12.59
N ALA A 87 15.39 11.35 -13.81
CA ALA A 87 14.31 11.83 -14.68
C ALA A 87 13.64 10.72 -15.51
N ALA A 88 14.24 9.52 -15.54
CA ALA A 88 13.78 8.36 -16.30
C ALA A 88 13.85 7.10 -15.41
N VAL A 89 13.03 7.08 -14.35
CA VAL A 89 12.99 5.99 -13.38
C VAL A 89 12.34 4.73 -13.96
N THR A 90 13.10 3.63 -14.00
CA THR A 90 12.60 2.27 -14.31
C THR A 90 12.66 1.31 -13.11
N THR A 91 13.35 1.70 -12.04
CA THR A 91 13.63 0.87 -10.85
C THR A 91 13.37 1.67 -9.58
N PHE A 92 12.66 1.07 -8.62
CA PHE A 92 12.30 1.68 -7.34
C PHE A 92 13.00 0.92 -6.19
N ASN A 93 14.30 1.13 -6.04
CA ASN A 93 15.16 0.36 -5.12
C ASN A 93 15.30 0.98 -3.72
N ILE A 94 14.78 2.18 -3.47
CA ILE A 94 14.87 2.87 -2.18
C ILE A 94 13.52 2.78 -1.48
N SER A 95 13.41 1.95 -0.44
CA SER A 95 12.15 1.84 0.31
C SER A 95 12.02 2.98 1.34
N LEU A 96 11.01 3.84 1.14
CA LEU A 96 10.68 4.94 2.06
C LEU A 96 9.79 4.43 3.19
N ILE A 97 8.78 3.63 2.86
CA ILE A 97 7.93 2.88 3.79
C ILE A 97 7.94 1.42 3.32
N PRO A 98 8.68 0.51 4.01
CA PRO A 98 8.78 -0.89 3.62
C PRO A 98 7.45 -1.64 3.64
N MET A 99 6.63 -1.35 4.66
CA MET A 99 5.30 -1.93 4.80
C MET A 99 4.48 -1.11 5.79
N TYR A 100 3.25 -0.78 5.42
CA TYR A 100 2.26 -0.08 6.22
C TYR A 100 0.98 -0.92 6.24
N ASN A 101 0.53 -1.30 7.43
CA ASN A 101 -0.73 -2.02 7.60
C ASN A 101 -1.87 -1.01 7.63
N GLU A 102 -2.67 -0.96 6.58
CA GLU A 102 -3.79 -0.05 6.38
C GLU A 102 -5.11 -0.76 6.68
N THR A 103 -6.01 -0.04 7.34
CA THR A 103 -7.35 -0.52 7.74
C THR A 103 -8.38 0.58 7.49
N GLY A 104 -9.57 0.17 7.06
CA GLY A 104 -10.63 1.07 6.59
C GLY A 104 -10.49 1.41 5.10
N ALA A 105 -11.63 1.47 4.40
CA ALA A 105 -11.71 2.03 3.05
C ALA A 105 -11.87 3.55 3.13
N GLY A 106 -11.24 4.28 2.19
CA GLY A 106 -11.21 5.74 2.16
C GLY A 106 -9.78 6.28 2.02
N GLN A 107 -9.61 7.57 2.34
CA GLN A 107 -8.33 8.26 2.24
C GLN A 107 -7.40 7.95 3.41
N THR A 108 -6.17 7.53 3.10
CA THR A 108 -5.01 7.52 4.00
C THR A 108 -4.05 8.64 3.62
N CYS A 109 -3.52 9.38 4.60
CA CYS A 109 -2.36 10.24 4.41
C CYS A 109 -1.21 9.86 5.35
N LEU A 110 0.00 9.79 4.82
CA LEU A 110 1.24 9.79 5.57
C LEU A 110 1.99 11.10 5.34
N SER A 111 2.36 11.80 6.41
CA SER A 111 3.28 12.95 6.34
C SER A 111 4.73 12.50 6.55
N LYS A 112 5.69 13.32 6.07
CA LYS A 112 7.15 13.09 6.22
C LYS A 112 7.64 11.73 5.70
N VAL A 113 7.00 11.21 4.65
CA VAL A 113 7.39 9.96 3.99
C VAL A 113 8.82 10.08 3.47
N GLY A 114 9.68 9.18 3.95
CA GLY A 114 11.11 9.16 3.62
C GLY A 114 12.04 9.89 4.60
N GLN A 115 11.54 10.56 5.65
CA GLN A 115 12.37 11.37 6.56
C GLN A 115 13.60 10.63 7.13
N SER A 116 13.46 9.35 7.49
CA SER A 116 14.54 8.50 8.01
C SER A 116 15.39 7.81 6.93
N LYS A 117 15.10 8.05 5.64
CA LYS A 117 15.66 7.33 4.48
C LYS A 117 16.34 8.23 3.46
N LEU A 118 15.98 9.52 3.41
CA LEU A 118 16.48 10.46 2.39
C LEU A 118 17.87 11.03 2.71
N SER A 119 18.23 11.19 4.00
CA SER A 119 19.48 11.84 4.40
C SER A 119 20.77 11.17 3.90
N PRO A 120 20.90 9.82 3.79
CA PRO A 120 22.12 9.19 3.27
C PRO A 120 22.25 9.26 1.73
N LEU A 121 21.23 9.75 1.03
CA LEU A 121 21.16 9.70 -0.44
C LEU A 121 21.75 10.94 -1.12
N ASN A 122 22.23 11.93 -0.35
CA ASN A 122 22.82 13.18 -0.83
C ASN A 122 21.93 13.95 -1.83
N ILE A 123 20.61 13.90 -1.62
CA ILE A 123 19.62 14.53 -2.49
C ILE A 123 19.70 16.05 -2.39
N THR A 124 19.72 16.74 -3.53
CA THR A 124 19.80 18.20 -3.63
C THR A 124 18.57 18.81 -4.32
N ASP A 125 18.43 20.13 -4.23
CA ASP A 125 17.41 20.88 -4.97
C ASP A 125 17.48 20.58 -6.48
N GLY A 126 16.33 20.34 -7.11
CA GLY A 126 16.24 19.98 -8.52
C GLY A 126 16.45 18.50 -8.82
N THR A 127 16.80 17.66 -7.85
CA THR A 127 16.88 16.19 -8.06
C THR A 127 15.51 15.66 -8.50
N GLN A 128 15.43 15.08 -9.70
CA GLN A 128 14.22 14.42 -10.17
C GLN A 128 14.15 13.00 -9.62
N ALA A 129 12.93 12.52 -9.34
CA ALA A 129 12.69 11.16 -8.88
C ALA A 129 11.24 10.74 -9.17
N SER A 130 10.91 9.48 -8.91
CA SER A 130 9.55 8.96 -8.92
C SER A 130 9.25 8.23 -7.62
N ILE A 131 8.05 8.45 -7.08
CA ILE A 131 7.47 7.67 -5.99
C ILE A 131 6.61 6.57 -6.62
N GLN A 132 6.77 5.34 -6.17
CA GLN A 132 5.87 4.22 -6.42
C GLN A 132 5.12 3.91 -5.15
N VAL A 133 3.79 3.87 -5.23
CA VAL A 133 2.92 3.34 -4.18
C VAL A 133 2.43 1.98 -4.66
N ILE A 134 2.56 0.98 -3.80
CA ILE A 134 2.05 -0.38 -4.04
C ILE A 134 1.06 -0.71 -2.93
N THR A 135 -0.18 -1.04 -3.27
CA THR A 135 -1.11 -1.65 -2.32
C THR A 135 -1.21 -3.15 -2.60
N ILE A 136 -1.26 -3.95 -1.54
CA ILE A 136 -1.27 -5.41 -1.60
C ILE A 136 -2.46 -5.90 -0.78
N SER A 137 -3.37 -6.64 -1.41
CA SER A 137 -4.55 -7.20 -0.74
C SER A 137 -4.19 -8.35 0.21
N SER A 138 -5.14 -8.73 1.08
CA SER A 138 -5.09 -9.97 1.85
C SER A 138 -5.02 -11.26 1.01
N THR A 139 -5.29 -11.19 -0.30
CA THR A 139 -5.06 -12.30 -1.25
C THR A 139 -3.65 -12.29 -1.88
N GLY A 140 -2.79 -11.34 -1.51
CA GLY A 140 -1.45 -11.16 -2.07
C GLY A 140 -1.42 -10.49 -3.46
N ALA A 141 -2.56 -9.99 -3.93
CA ALA A 141 -2.68 -9.33 -5.21
C ALA A 141 -2.21 -7.87 -5.09
N ALA A 142 -1.25 -7.46 -5.93
CA ALA A 142 -0.57 -6.17 -5.83
C ALA A 142 -0.92 -5.21 -6.97
N LEU A 143 -1.11 -3.94 -6.61
CA LEU A 143 -1.53 -2.84 -7.48
C LEU A 143 -0.48 -1.74 -7.45
N TYR A 144 -0.18 -1.15 -8.60
CA TYR A 144 0.93 -0.21 -8.74
C TYR A 144 0.46 1.13 -9.32
N ASN A 145 0.75 2.23 -8.62
CA ASN A 145 0.68 3.58 -9.19
C ASN A 145 1.98 4.32 -8.89
N CYS A 146 2.33 5.27 -9.78
CA CYS A 146 3.51 6.11 -9.60
C CYS A 146 3.16 7.58 -9.74
N ALA A 147 3.93 8.42 -9.06
CA ALA A 147 3.88 9.86 -9.11
C ALA A 147 5.29 10.41 -9.27
N ASP A 148 5.46 11.33 -10.20
CA ASP A 148 6.76 11.89 -10.54
C ASP A 148 7.00 13.17 -9.72
N ILE A 149 8.18 13.26 -9.10
CA ILE A 149 8.54 14.34 -8.18
C ILE A 149 9.83 15.05 -8.59
N VAL A 150 9.99 16.27 -8.10
CA VAL A 150 11.25 17.00 -8.08
C VAL A 150 11.52 17.49 -6.66
N PHE A 151 12.66 17.12 -6.11
CA PHE A 151 13.07 17.55 -4.78
C PHE A 151 13.35 19.06 -4.77
N ARG A 152 12.80 19.77 -3.78
CA ARG A 152 12.90 21.23 -3.65
C ARG A 152 13.14 21.65 -2.20
N LYS A 153 14.02 22.63 -1.99
CA LYS A 153 14.31 23.25 -0.68
C LYS A 153 13.13 24.02 -0.09
N ASN A 154 12.23 24.51 -0.94
CA ASN A 154 11.06 25.30 -0.57
C ASN A 154 9.73 24.52 -0.68
N ALA A 155 9.77 23.23 -1.00
CA ALA A 155 8.60 22.38 -0.87
C ALA A 155 8.36 22.06 0.61
N THR A 156 7.09 22.06 1.02
CA THR A 156 6.66 21.64 2.35
C THR A 156 5.86 20.35 2.25
N VAL A 157 5.69 19.66 3.39
CA VAL A 157 4.58 18.71 3.53
C VAL A 157 3.25 19.44 3.33
N LEU A 158 2.21 18.68 2.96
CA LEU A 158 0.83 19.17 3.02
C LEU A 158 0.46 19.60 4.45
N ASP A 159 -0.41 20.60 4.57
CA ASP A 159 -0.99 20.99 5.85
C ASP A 159 -1.91 19.91 6.44
N SER A 160 -2.30 20.05 7.71
CA SER A 160 -3.12 19.07 8.43
C SER A 160 -4.59 18.98 7.96
N GLY A 161 -5.09 19.95 7.19
CA GLY A 161 -6.38 19.85 6.50
C GLY A 161 -6.26 19.03 5.22
N SER A 162 -5.21 19.26 4.44
CA SER A 162 -4.93 18.54 3.18
C SER A 162 -4.39 17.11 3.38
N CYS A 163 -3.63 16.86 4.45
CA CYS A 163 -3.14 15.54 4.84
C CYS A 163 -3.91 15.00 6.04
N LYS A 164 -5.00 14.29 5.76
CA LYS A 164 -5.90 13.74 6.77
C LYS A 164 -6.45 12.37 6.34
N ASN A 165 -6.53 11.44 7.29
CA ASN A 165 -7.24 10.18 7.12
C ASN A 165 -8.76 10.36 7.21
N ASP A 166 -9.51 9.58 6.44
CA ASP A 166 -10.96 9.51 6.56
C ASP A 166 -11.41 8.83 7.88
N THR A 167 -12.65 9.07 8.26
CA THR A 167 -13.24 8.47 9.48
C THR A 167 -13.30 6.95 9.33
N GLY A 168 -12.64 6.23 10.22
CA GLY A 168 -12.52 4.77 10.15
C GLY A 168 -11.29 4.27 9.39
N VAL A 169 -10.50 5.17 8.80
CA VAL A 169 -9.22 4.82 8.16
C VAL A 169 -8.06 5.01 9.14
N SER A 170 -7.28 3.96 9.36
CA SER A 170 -6.13 3.96 10.27
C SER A 170 -5.05 2.98 9.80
N GLY A 171 -3.84 3.12 10.33
CA GLY A 171 -2.80 2.16 10.04
C GLY A 171 -1.48 2.46 10.74
N SER A 172 -0.51 1.56 10.57
CA SER A 172 0.81 1.66 11.19
C SER A 172 1.91 1.05 10.32
N ALA A 173 3.11 1.62 10.38
CA ALA A 173 4.28 1.02 9.75
C ALA A 173 4.64 -0.29 10.46
N ILE A 174 4.79 -1.39 9.70
CA ILE A 174 5.24 -2.65 10.27
C ILE A 174 6.76 -2.57 10.47
N VAL A 175 7.18 -2.77 11.72
CA VAL A 175 8.60 -2.80 12.13
C VAL A 175 8.97 -4.18 12.67
N ASN A 176 10.21 -4.60 12.48
CA ASN A 176 10.71 -5.85 13.07
C ASN A 176 10.65 -5.75 14.60
N ALA A 177 10.03 -6.73 15.27
CA ALA A 177 9.87 -6.74 16.73
C ALA A 177 11.20 -6.61 17.51
N ASN A 178 12.31 -7.09 16.96
CA ASN A 178 13.66 -6.96 17.55
C ASN A 178 14.29 -5.56 17.43
N ALA A 179 13.69 -4.61 16.69
CA ALA A 179 14.21 -3.25 16.56
C ALA A 179 13.85 -2.33 17.76
N GLY A 180 13.00 -2.78 18.68
CA GLY A 180 12.42 -1.96 19.75
C GLY A 180 13.30 -1.67 20.97
N ASN A 181 14.60 -1.99 20.98
CA ASN A 181 15.46 -1.83 22.16
C ASN A 181 16.16 -0.45 22.27
N SER A 182 15.55 0.60 21.69
CA SER A 182 15.92 2.00 21.90
C SER A 182 14.69 2.75 22.41
N SER A 183 14.65 3.01 23.72
CA SER A 183 13.51 3.59 24.41
C SER A 183 13.43 5.10 24.24
N GLU A 184 12.29 5.61 23.76
CA GLU A 184 11.82 6.96 24.07
C GLU A 184 10.50 6.85 24.82
N GLY A 185 10.46 7.39 26.04
CA GLY A 185 9.33 7.22 26.96
C GLY A 185 8.41 8.43 26.99
N SER A 186 7.12 8.16 27.23
CA SER A 186 6.17 9.13 27.79
C SER A 186 5.15 8.39 28.66
N GLY A 187 5.27 8.50 29.98
CA GLY A 187 4.10 8.39 30.87
C GLY A 187 3.37 9.73 30.94
N SER A 188 2.23 9.94 31.60
CA SER A 188 1.33 9.11 32.42
C SER A 188 -0.01 9.89 32.55
N SER A 189 -1.16 9.39 33.01
CA SER A 189 -1.50 8.11 33.65
C SER A 189 -2.99 7.78 33.46
N GLY A 190 -3.48 6.66 34.03
CA GLY A 190 -4.88 6.25 33.93
C GLY A 190 -5.22 5.01 34.76
N ASN A 191 -5.16 5.13 36.08
CA ASN A 191 -5.32 4.02 37.02
C ASN A 191 -6.76 3.47 37.11
N SER A 192 -6.93 2.16 36.87
CA SER A 192 -7.98 1.37 37.52
C SER A 192 -7.46 -0.04 37.86
N THR A 193 -7.93 -0.56 39.00
CA THR A 193 -7.27 -1.63 39.76
C THR A 193 -8.08 -2.91 39.85
N THR A 194 -7.42 -4.07 39.63
CA THR A 194 -7.76 -5.40 40.20
C THR A 194 -9.09 -6.04 39.77
N LYS A 195 -9.30 -7.37 39.76
CA LYS A 195 -8.53 -8.58 40.12
C LYS A 195 -9.25 -9.78 39.45
N GLY A 196 -8.57 -10.90 39.16
CA GLY A 196 -9.28 -12.14 38.80
C GLY A 196 -8.45 -13.21 38.10
N SER A 197 -7.81 -14.10 38.87
CA SER A 197 -7.10 -15.27 38.35
C SER A 197 -8.07 -16.32 37.78
N GLY A 198 -7.68 -17.01 36.70
CA GLY A 198 -8.49 -18.09 36.12
C GLY A 198 -7.78 -18.89 35.04
N ALA A 199 -6.79 -19.71 35.42
CA ALA A 199 -6.17 -20.66 34.50
C ALA A 199 -7.07 -21.91 34.35
N ILE A 200 -7.55 -22.20 33.13
CA ILE A 200 -8.25 -23.46 32.84
C ILE A 200 -7.73 -24.04 31.51
N LYS A 201 -7.30 -25.30 31.54
CA LYS A 201 -6.95 -26.10 30.36
C LYS A 201 -8.24 -26.51 29.62
N GLY A 202 -8.27 -26.44 28.29
CA GLY A 202 -9.42 -26.87 27.49
C GLY A 202 -9.01 -27.32 26.09
N SER A 203 -9.16 -28.62 25.81
CA SER A 203 -8.69 -29.28 24.59
C SER A 203 -9.44 -28.85 23.33
N VAL A 204 -8.72 -28.80 22.20
CA VAL A 204 -9.28 -28.57 20.85
C VAL A 204 -9.90 -29.86 20.31
N PRO A 205 -11.17 -29.87 19.87
CA PRO A 205 -11.69 -30.92 19.00
C PRO A 205 -11.33 -30.61 17.54
N VAL A 206 -10.39 -31.36 16.98
CA VAL A 206 -10.05 -31.30 15.55
C VAL A 206 -11.14 -31.99 14.73
N ALA A 207 -12.02 -31.20 14.10
CA ALA A 207 -12.96 -31.71 13.10
C ALA A 207 -12.27 -31.75 11.72
N ALA A 208 -11.67 -32.89 11.40
CA ALA A 208 -11.03 -33.10 10.09
C ALA A 208 -12.08 -33.32 8.99
N LEU A 209 -12.18 -32.39 8.04
CA LEU A 209 -12.86 -32.60 6.75
C LEU A 209 -11.84 -32.94 5.68
N PHE A 210 -11.66 -34.24 5.43
CA PHE A 210 -10.99 -34.75 4.24
C PHE A 210 -11.95 -34.69 3.05
N ALA A 211 -11.75 -33.73 2.13
CA ALA A 211 -12.34 -33.77 0.80
C ALA A 211 -11.34 -34.42 -0.16
N ALA A 212 -11.63 -35.65 -0.58
CA ALA A 212 -10.78 -36.39 -1.52
C ALA A 212 -10.86 -35.79 -2.93
N VAL A 213 -9.73 -35.37 -3.49
CA VAL A 213 -9.61 -35.01 -4.91
C VAL A 213 -9.39 -36.29 -5.71
N GLY A 214 -10.44 -36.76 -6.38
CA GLY A 214 -10.36 -37.88 -7.32
C GLY A 214 -9.62 -37.51 -8.60
N ALA A 215 -8.85 -38.45 -9.13
CA ALA A 215 -7.97 -38.23 -10.28
C ALA A 215 -8.65 -38.43 -11.65
N GLY A 216 -8.04 -37.87 -12.70
CA GLY A 216 -8.28 -38.21 -14.10
C GLY A 216 -8.88 -37.07 -14.95
N MET A 217 -8.56 -36.90 -16.23
CA MET A 217 -7.61 -37.62 -17.11
C MET A 217 -7.11 -36.69 -18.23
N TYR A 218 -6.05 -37.09 -18.93
CA TYR A 218 -5.48 -36.45 -20.11
C TYR A 218 -6.51 -36.18 -21.23
N ALA A 219 -6.31 -35.09 -21.96
CA ALA A 219 -6.52 -35.03 -23.41
C ALA A 219 -5.53 -34.03 -24.04
N SER A 220 -4.69 -34.51 -24.95
CA SER A 220 -3.83 -33.66 -25.79
C SER A 220 -4.52 -33.39 -27.12
N LEU A 221 -4.48 -32.14 -27.59
CA LEU A 221 -4.18 -31.74 -28.97
C LEU A 221 -4.14 -30.20 -29.05
#